data_AF-A0A7J5E9C1-F1
#
_entry.id   AF-A0A7J5E9C1-F1
#
_cell.length_a   1.000
_cell.length_b   1.000
_cell.length_c   1.000
_cell.angle_alpha   90.00
_cell.angle_beta   90.00
_cell.angle_gamma   90.00
#
_symmetry.space_group_name_H-M   'P 1'
#
loop_
_entity.id
_entity.type
_entity.pdbx_description
1 polymer ?
#
loop_
_entity_poly.entity_id
_entity_poly.type
_entity_poly.pdbx_seq_one_letter_code
_entity_poly.pdbx_strand_id
1 'polypeptide(L)' 'MKKVLFISFYWPPSGKASLHLPLKMIKFLPEFGWRPSVLVSKDDSFTAKDESLLKEISPDLKVIKSNFYDP' A
#
# COMPACT_ATOMS: atom_id res chain seq x y z
N MET A 1 -10.33 13.95 12.78
CA MET A 1 -9.79 12.73 12.13
C MET A 1 -8.63 13.12 11.25
N LYS A 2 -7.44 12.56 11.48
CA LYS A 2 -6.22 12.92 10.74
C LYS A 2 -6.11 12.09 9.45
N LYS A 3 -5.55 12.65 8.39
CA LYS A 3 -5.37 11.95 7.10
C LYS A 3 -3.88 11.75 6.84
N VAL A 4 -3.51 10.61 6.26
CA VAL A 4 -2.14 10.30 5.88
C VAL A 4 -2.13 9.59 4.52
N LEU A 5 -1.20 9.99 3.65
CA LEU A 5 -0.98 9.38 2.35
C LEU A 5 0.34 8.61 2.36
N PHE A 6 0.27 7.32 2.06
CA PHE A 6 1.43 6.48 1.79
C PHE A 6 1.71 6.51 0.29
N ILE A 7 2.96 6.65 -0.11
CA ILE A 7 3.39 6.64 -1.51
C ILE A 7 4.40 5.51 -1.66
N SER A 8 4.16 4.60 -2.61
CA SER A 8 5.04 3.46 -2.85
C SER A 8 5.05 3.08 -4.33
N PHE A 9 6.21 2.64 -4.83
CA PHE A 9 6.31 2.06 -6.17
C PHE A 9 5.86 0.60 -6.24
N TYR A 10 5.69 -0.04 -5.09
CA TYR A 10 5.28 -1.45 -4.97
C TYR A 10 4.11 -1.60 -3.98
N TRP A 11 3.19 -2.50 -4.28
CA TRP A 11 1.95 -2.72 -3.54
C TRP A 11 1.55 -4.20 -3.62
N PRO A 12 0.79 -4.79 -2.68
CA PRO A 12 0.38 -6.18 -2.82
C PRO A 12 -0.33 -6.41 -4.16
N PRO A 13 -0.04 -7.53 -4.86
CA PRO A 13 0.63 -8.73 -4.34
C PRO A 13 2.16 -8.71 -4.37
N SER A 14 2.83 -7.56 -4.54
CA SER A 14 4.28 -7.48 -4.38
C SER A 14 4.77 -8.04 -3.04
N GLY A 15 5.60 -9.09 -3.08
CA GLY A 15 6.20 -9.75 -1.91
C GLY A 15 7.48 -9.09 -1.41
N LYS A 16 7.72 -7.81 -1.71
CA LYS A 16 8.92 -7.10 -1.23
C LYS A 16 8.90 -6.98 0.29
N ALA A 17 9.99 -7.39 0.94
CA ALA A 17 10.11 -7.34 2.40
C ALA A 17 9.88 -5.94 2.99
N SER A 18 10.23 -4.88 2.23
CA SER A 18 10.01 -3.48 2.61
C SER A 18 8.53 -3.08 2.70
N LEU A 19 7.60 -3.89 2.23
CA LEU A 19 6.16 -3.63 2.27
C LEU A 19 5.50 -4.12 3.57
N HIS A 20 6.09 -5.06 4.31
CA HIS A 20 5.44 -5.66 5.48
C HIS A 20 5.15 -4.64 6.60
N LEU A 21 6.14 -3.81 6.96
CA LEU A 21 5.96 -2.82 8.03
C LEU A 21 4.95 -1.72 7.65
N PRO A 22 5.06 -1.06 6.48
CA PRO A 22 4.06 -0.09 6.04
C PRO A 22 2.64 -0.69 5.96
N LEU A 23 2.49 -1.93 5.48
CA LEU A 23 1.19 -2.58 5.37
C LEU A 23 0.55 -2.82 6.74
N LYS A 24 1.34 -3.23 7.75
CA LYS A 24 0.86 -3.33 9.14
C LYS A 24 0.49 -1.95 9.71
N MET A 25 1.30 -0.91 9.48
CA MET A 25 0.96 0.44 9.92
C MET A 25 -0.37 0.91 9.32
N ILE A 26 -0.54 0.76 8.00
CA ILE A 26 -1.78 1.12 7.28
C ILE A 26 -2.98 0.40 7.89
N LYS A 27 -2.84 -0.90 8.20
CA LYS A 27 -3.90 -1.72 8.79
C LYS A 27 -4.34 -1.23 10.17
N PHE A 28 -3.41 -0.83 11.04
CA PHE A 28 -3.72 -0.46 12.43
C PHE A 28 -3.96 1.04 12.66
N LEU A 29 -3.51 1.92 11.77
CA LEU A 29 -3.72 3.37 11.88
C LEU A 29 -5.19 3.81 12.12
N PRO A 30 -6.21 3.18 11.53
CA PRO A 30 -7.61 3.47 11.83
C PRO A 30 -7.97 3.38 13.32
N GLU A 31 -7.37 2.46 14.07
CA GLU A 31 -7.59 2.29 15.52
C GLU A 31 -7.13 3.51 16.33
N PHE A 32 -6.21 4.31 15.77
CA PHE A 32 -5.69 5.54 16.38
C PHE A 32 -6.36 6.81 15.83
N GLY A 33 -7.48 6.69 15.11
CA GLY A 33 -8.23 7.82 14.56
C GLY A 33 -7.60 8.47 13.31
N TRP A 34 -6.70 7.74 12.64
CA TRP A 34 -6.10 8.13 11.37
C TRP A 34 -6.76 7.44 10.19
N ARG A 35 -6.99 8.19 9.11
CA ARG A 35 -7.52 7.66 7.85
C ARG A 35 -6.39 7.55 6.82
N PRO A 36 -5.83 6.35 6.60
CA PRO A 36 -4.81 6.15 5.59
C PRO A 36 -5.39 6.16 4.17
N SER A 37 -4.55 6.50 3.21
CA SER A 37 -4.75 6.28 1.78
C SER A 37 -3.41 5.94 1.16
N VAL A 38 -3.41 5.26 0.02
CA VAL A 38 -2.18 4.81 -0.63
C VAL A 38 -2.18 5.26 -2.08
N LEU A 39 -1.07 5.84 -2.54
CA LEU A 39 -0.76 6.11 -3.93
C LEU A 39 0.32 5.14 -4.38
N VAL A 40 0.04 4.39 -5.44
CA VAL A 40 0.95 3.37 -5.96
C VAL A 40 1.15 3.51 -7.46
N SER A 41 2.31 3.06 -7.94
CA SER A 41 2.56 2.88 -9.36
C SER A 41 1.56 1.90 -9.97
N LYS A 42 1.13 2.17 -11.20
CA LYS A 42 0.30 1.25 -11.98
C LYS A 42 1.10 0.01 -12.44
N ASP A 43 2.39 0.16 -12.70
CA ASP A 43 3.29 -0.92 -13.11
C ASP A 43 4.06 -1.49 -11.91
N ASP A 44 3.96 -2.81 -11.74
CA ASP A 44 4.63 -3.60 -10.70
C ASP A 44 5.44 -4.73 -11.35
N SER A 45 6.29 -4.36 -12.30
CA SER A 45 6.99 -5.28 -13.22
C SER A 45 8.12 -6.09 -12.59
N PHE A 46 8.50 -5.83 -11.33
CA PHE A 46 9.79 -6.29 -10.80
C PHE A 46 9.71 -7.10 -9.51
N THR A 47 8.57 -7.69 -9.16
CA THR A 47 8.40 -8.29 -7.82
C THR A 47 7.87 -9.72 -7.85
N ALA A 48 8.50 -10.58 -7.03
CA ALA A 48 7.94 -11.88 -6.69
C ALA A 48 6.58 -11.65 -6.00
N LYS A 49 5.55 -12.36 -6.45
CA LYS A 49 4.19 -12.16 -5.96
C LYS A 49 3.92 -13.03 -4.72
N ASP A 50 3.32 -12.42 -3.71
CA ASP A 50 2.72 -13.07 -2.55
C ASP A 50 1.27 -12.60 -2.39
N GLU A 51 0.34 -13.42 -2.87
CA GLU A 51 -1.09 -13.12 -2.80
C GLU A 51 -1.64 -13.12 -1.36
N SER A 52 -0.92 -13.72 -0.40
CA SER A 52 -1.36 -13.74 0.99
C SER A 52 -1.44 -12.33 1.58
N LEU A 53 -0.62 -11.39 1.08
CA LEU A 53 -0.60 -9.99 1.50
C LEU A 53 -1.88 -9.23 1.14
N LEU A 54 -2.66 -9.70 0.16
CA LEU A 54 -3.96 -9.10 -0.17
C LEU A 54 -4.94 -9.20 1.00
N LYS A 55 -4.79 -10.22 1.87
CA LYS A 55 -5.62 -10.42 3.07
C LYS A 55 -5.34 -9.40 4.18
N GLU A 56 -4.22 -8.69 4.10
CA GLU A 56 -3.87 -7.64 5.06
C GLU A 56 -4.46 -6.27 4.65
N ILE A 57 -5.02 -6.15 3.45
CA ILE A 57 -5.62 -4.91 2.95
C ILE A 57 -7.08 -4.82 3.43
N SER A 58 -7.39 -3.74 4.15
CA SER A 58 -8.79 -3.41 4.47
C SER A 58 -9.57 -3.05 3.21
N PRO A 59 -10.81 -3.55 3.03
CA PRO A 59 -11.67 -3.17 1.90
C PRO A 59 -12.00 -1.68 1.87
N ASP A 60 -11.93 -1.00 3.02
CA ASP A 60 -12.19 0.45 3.14
C ASP A 60 -10.95 1.31 2.81
N LEU A 61 -9.79 0.69 2.58
CA LEU A 61 -8.57 1.41 2.25
C LEU A 61 -8.64 1.98 0.83
N LYS A 62 -8.52 3.31 0.72
CA LYS A 62 -8.41 3.97 -0.58
C LYS A 62 -7.01 3.75 -1.17
N VAL A 63 -6.93 2.91 -2.21
CA VAL A 63 -5.73 2.71 -3.01
C VAL A 63 -5.91 3.39 -4.36
N ILE A 64 -4.99 4.29 -4.69
CA ILE A 64 -4.96 5.10 -5.91
C ILE A 64 -3.79 4.60 -6.74
N LYS A 65 -4.04 4.24 -7.99
CA LYS A 65 -2.99 3.86 -8.94
C LYS A 65 -2.72 5.03 -9.87
N SER A 66 -1.45 5.38 -10.05
CA SER A 66 -1.01 6.42 -10.98
C SER A 66 0.13 5.92 -11.85
N ASN A 67 0.25 6.50 -13.04
CA ASN A 67 1.49 6.39 -13.80
C ASN A 67 2.59 7.17 -13.07
N PHE A 68 3.83 6.77 -13.28
CA PHE A 68 5.01 7.54 -12.86
C PHE A 68 5.87 7.82 -14.09
N TYR A 69 6.71 8.85 -13.98
CA TYR A 69 7.71 9.18 -14.99
C TYR A 69 9.07 8.76 -14.43
N ASP A 70 9.79 7.94 -15.19
CA ASP A 70 11.19 7.58 -14.95
C ASP A 70 12.03 8.39 -15.96
N PRO A 71 12.84 9.38 -15.52
CA PRO A 71 13.57 10.29 -16.40
C PRO A 71 14.68 9.63 -17.24
#